data_AF-A0A2S9Y4B3-F1
#
_entry.id   AF-A0A2S9Y4B3-F1
#
_cell.length_a   1.000
_cell.length_b   1.000
_cell.length_c   1.000
_cell.angle_alpha   90.00
_cell.angle_beta   90.00
_cell.angle_gamma   90.00
#
_symmetry.space_group_name_H-M   'P 1'
#
loop_
_entity.id
_entity.type
_entity.pdbx_description
1 polymer ?
#
loop_
_entity_poly.entity_id
_entity_poly.type
_entity_poly.pdbx_seq_one_letter_code
_entity_poly.pdbx_strand_id
1 'polypeptide(L)'
;MRSTLAAITVLAVTIGALTGCDFFQELESLPEAGEDGSSDSGGTGDTGEAGDTGGEPCDVLDEYCSDQDTLHSCDVATGELSTYPCATVCGSANLLNFTCTPTATFQHGCWCVNPGDIKIDTCLQLDQCVVECGDPDSTCAGNCFSRTDAQTVRLLGALYSCADRACDEVCASSPGDCGNCLTAAKAGLWGDCGVAREVCDADQSDEPSWP
;
A
#
# COMPACT_ATOMS: atom_id res chain seq x y z
N MET A 1 6.40 14.23 55.54
CA MET A 1 6.83 14.13 54.13
C MET A 1 5.64 13.66 53.31
N ARG A 2 5.30 14.40 52.26
CA ARG A 2 4.28 14.04 51.26
C ARG A 2 4.83 12.91 50.38
N SER A 3 3.97 11.96 50.00
CA SER A 3 3.82 11.42 48.63
C SER A 3 2.76 10.30 48.67
N THR A 4 1.50 10.54 48.28
CA THR A 4 0.90 10.35 46.93
C THR A 4 1.04 8.92 46.38
N LEU A 5 -0.08 8.17 46.40
CA LEU A 5 -0.96 7.80 45.26
C LEU A 5 -0.40 6.58 44.49
N ALA A 6 -0.97 5.38 44.63
CA ALA A 6 -2.25 4.89 44.06
C ALA A 6 -2.15 4.51 42.58
N ALA A 7 -2.52 3.25 42.27
CA ALA A 7 -3.24 2.74 41.10
C ALA A 7 -2.77 1.29 40.83
N ILE A 8 -3.53 0.29 41.27
CA ILE A 8 -4.61 -0.38 40.53
C ILE A 8 -4.06 -1.24 39.39
N THR A 9 -3.91 -2.52 39.71
CA THR A 9 -3.72 -3.64 38.80
C THR A 9 -5.04 -3.92 38.09
N VAL A 10 -5.08 -3.82 36.75
CA VAL A 10 -6.11 -4.48 35.95
C VAL A 10 -5.38 -5.32 34.91
N LEU A 11 -5.20 -6.58 35.27
CA LEU A 11 -4.83 -7.64 34.34
C LEU A 11 -6.14 -8.19 33.77
N ALA A 12 -6.44 -7.85 32.52
CA ALA A 12 -7.46 -8.53 31.73
C ALA A 12 -6.83 -8.90 30.39
N VAL A 13 -6.10 -10.01 30.40
CA VAL A 13 -5.63 -10.71 29.21
C VAL A 13 -6.84 -11.43 28.63
N THR A 14 -7.42 -10.87 27.58
CA THR A 14 -8.31 -11.60 26.67
C THR A 14 -7.52 -11.98 25.43
N ILE A 15 -6.96 -13.20 25.49
CA ILE A 15 -6.53 -13.96 24.30
C ILE A 15 -7.82 -14.32 23.55
N GLY A 16 -7.99 -13.78 22.34
CA GLY A 16 -9.15 -14.03 21.49
C GLY A 16 -8.76 -13.97 20.01
N ALA A 17 -8.68 -15.16 19.42
CA ALA A 17 -8.80 -15.47 17.99
C ALA A 17 -7.78 -14.86 17.01
N LEU A 18 -6.79 -15.70 16.66
CA LEU A 18 -6.19 -15.78 15.34
C LEU A 18 -7.28 -16.07 14.28
N THR A 19 -7.61 -15.08 13.46
CA THR A 19 -8.24 -15.25 12.15
C THR A 19 -7.67 -14.14 11.27
N GLY A 20 -7.10 -14.50 10.12
CA GLY A 20 -6.31 -13.63 9.24
C GLY A 20 -6.89 -12.22 9.11
N CYS A 21 -6.13 -11.24 9.60
CA CYS A 21 -6.56 -9.86 9.67
C CYS A 21 -6.50 -9.23 8.27
N ASP A 22 -7.67 -8.87 7.75
CA ASP A 22 -8.02 -7.72 6.90
C ASP A 22 -6.88 -6.76 6.56
N PHE A 23 -5.96 -7.20 5.70
CA PHE A 23 -4.73 -6.48 5.44
C PHE A 23 -4.88 -5.34 4.40
N PHE A 24 -5.93 -5.40 3.59
CA PHE A 24 -6.28 -4.41 2.57
C PHE A 24 -7.58 -3.63 2.85
N GLN A 25 -8.19 -3.79 4.04
CA GLN A 25 -9.51 -3.22 4.32
C GLN A 25 -9.51 -1.78 4.88
N GLU A 26 -8.36 -1.20 5.21
CA GLU A 26 -8.27 0.12 5.88
C GLU A 26 -8.09 1.35 4.96
N LEU A 27 -8.41 1.25 3.66
CA LEU A 27 -8.51 2.45 2.80
C LEU A 27 -9.83 2.58 2.03
N GLU A 28 -10.57 1.50 1.81
CA GLU A 28 -11.91 1.57 1.18
C GLU A 28 -13.02 2.02 2.12
N SER A 29 -12.77 2.09 3.44
CA SER A 29 -13.79 2.41 4.43
C SER A 29 -13.28 3.28 5.57
N LEU A 30 -12.97 4.54 5.32
CA LEU A 30 -13.04 5.52 6.42
C LEU A 30 -14.52 5.78 6.74
N PRO A 31 -15.03 5.41 7.93
CA PRO A 31 -16.42 5.66 8.31
C PRO A 31 -16.60 7.13 8.71
N GLU A 32 -17.78 7.66 8.36
CA GLU A 32 -18.28 9.01 8.62
C GLU A 32 -17.95 9.54 10.02
N ALA A 33 -17.19 10.63 10.08
CA ALA A 33 -16.99 11.38 11.31
C ALA A 33 -18.10 12.42 11.49
N GLY A 34 -19.18 12.00 12.13
CA GLY A 34 -19.92 12.80 13.12
C GLY A 34 -20.88 13.87 12.60
N GLU A 35 -22.18 13.55 12.67
CA GLU A 35 -23.24 14.54 12.84
C GLU A 35 -22.93 15.46 14.04
N ASP A 36 -22.99 16.78 13.83
CA ASP A 36 -23.44 17.75 14.84
C ASP A 36 -23.66 19.15 14.22
N GLY A 37 -24.93 19.58 14.15
CA GLY A 37 -25.31 20.95 14.51
C GLY A 37 -25.54 22.02 13.43
N SER A 38 -26.75 22.04 12.86
CA SER A 38 -27.64 23.23 12.74
C SER A 38 -27.15 24.55 12.10
N SER A 39 -27.86 24.91 11.02
CA SER A 39 -28.55 26.21 10.76
C SER A 39 -28.02 27.15 9.66
N ASP A 40 -28.79 27.13 8.55
CA ASP A 40 -29.45 28.25 7.87
C ASP A 40 -28.71 29.27 6.97
N SER A 41 -29.12 29.20 5.69
CA SER A 41 -29.72 30.28 4.89
C SER A 41 -28.85 31.23 4.05
N GLY A 42 -28.97 31.07 2.72
CA GLY A 42 -29.34 32.17 1.81
C GLY A 42 -28.36 32.54 0.69
N GLY A 43 -28.78 32.39 -0.58
CA GLY A 43 -28.11 33.04 -1.72
C GLY A 43 -28.51 32.53 -3.10
N THR A 44 -29.57 33.09 -3.68
CA THR A 44 -30.05 32.86 -5.05
C THR A 44 -29.10 33.48 -6.10
N GLY A 45 -28.78 32.77 -7.20
CA GLY A 45 -27.99 33.31 -8.31
C GLY A 45 -27.99 32.42 -9.56
N ASP A 46 -28.54 32.95 -10.65
CA ASP A 46 -29.01 32.32 -11.89
C ASP A 46 -27.94 32.05 -12.98
N THR A 47 -28.29 31.12 -13.88
CA THR A 47 -27.82 30.84 -15.26
C THR A 47 -26.40 30.36 -15.58
N GLY A 48 -26.30 29.10 -15.99
CA GLY A 48 -25.19 28.55 -16.77
C GLY A 48 -25.42 27.08 -17.15
N GLU A 49 -26.15 26.85 -18.24
CA GLU A 49 -26.40 25.53 -18.81
C GLU A 49 -25.09 24.99 -19.43
N ALA A 50 -24.32 24.25 -18.64
CA ALA A 50 -23.27 23.35 -19.11
C ALA A 50 -23.80 21.92 -18.95
N GLY A 51 -23.69 21.15 -20.03
CA GLY A 51 -24.26 19.81 -20.14
C GLY A 51 -23.88 18.90 -18.97
N ASP A 52 -24.90 18.24 -18.48
CA ASP A 52 -24.88 17.13 -17.55
C ASP A 52 -23.93 16.02 -18.03
N THR A 53 -22.71 16.02 -17.49
CA THR A 53 -22.09 14.78 -17.02
C THR A 53 -21.93 14.94 -15.53
N GLY A 54 -22.99 14.66 -14.76
CA GLY A 54 -22.89 14.39 -13.32
C GLY A 54 -22.03 13.15 -13.05
N GLY A 55 -20.77 13.18 -13.46
CA GLY A 55 -19.75 12.25 -13.03
C GLY A 55 -19.41 12.56 -11.58
N GLU A 56 -19.15 11.52 -10.80
CA GLU A 56 -18.54 11.67 -9.49
C GLU A 56 -17.26 12.52 -9.63
N PRO A 57 -16.96 13.41 -8.68
CA PRO A 57 -15.88 14.39 -8.81
C PRO A 57 -14.47 13.77 -8.88
N CYS A 58 -14.38 12.44 -8.77
CA CYS A 58 -13.17 11.64 -8.89
C CYS A 58 -13.47 10.41 -9.77
N ASP A 59 -12.59 10.11 -10.73
CA ASP A 59 -12.51 8.81 -11.39
C ASP A 59 -11.39 7.98 -10.71
N VAL A 60 -11.42 6.65 -10.82
CA VAL A 60 -10.35 5.76 -10.32
C VAL A 60 -8.98 6.08 -10.93
N LEU A 61 -8.97 6.80 -12.05
CA LEU A 61 -7.79 7.31 -12.74
C LEU A 61 -7.18 8.57 -12.10
N ASP A 62 -7.90 9.23 -11.19
CA ASP A 62 -7.39 10.42 -10.49
C ASP A 62 -6.52 10.05 -9.27
N GLU A 63 -6.57 8.80 -8.83
CA GLU A 63 -5.67 8.26 -7.82
C GLU A 63 -4.39 7.73 -8.44
N TYR A 64 -3.24 8.04 -7.86
CA TYR A 64 -1.95 7.54 -8.37
C TYR A 64 -0.88 7.47 -7.28
N CYS A 65 0.08 6.59 -7.50
CA CYS A 65 1.32 6.53 -6.72
C CYS A 65 2.42 7.35 -7.40
N SER A 66 2.87 8.45 -6.79
CA SER A 66 3.99 9.23 -7.38
C SER A 66 5.34 8.55 -7.24
N ASP A 67 5.50 7.79 -6.15
CA ASP A 67 6.64 6.96 -5.84
C ASP A 67 6.21 5.81 -4.92
N GLN A 68 7.17 5.00 -4.47
CA GLN A 68 6.94 3.86 -3.59
C GLN A 68 6.26 4.25 -2.27
N ASP A 69 6.35 5.51 -1.82
CA ASP A 69 5.94 5.96 -0.49
C ASP A 69 4.82 6.99 -0.47
N THR A 70 4.29 7.38 -1.64
CA THR A 70 3.40 8.52 -1.73
C THR A 70 2.17 8.17 -2.56
N LEU A 71 1.03 8.14 -1.88
CA LEU A 71 -0.30 7.98 -2.47
C LEU A 71 -0.94 9.36 -2.67
N HIS A 72 -1.49 9.59 -3.85
CA HIS A 72 -2.43 10.66 -4.12
C HIS A 72 -3.80 10.03 -4.30
N SER A 73 -4.74 10.35 -3.43
CA SER A 73 -6.10 9.82 -3.45
C SER A 73 -7.09 10.98 -3.55
N CYS A 74 -8.14 10.79 -4.33
CA CYS A 74 -9.14 11.80 -4.62
C CYS A 74 -10.33 11.62 -3.67
N ASP A 75 -10.68 12.66 -2.93
CA ASP A 75 -11.85 12.63 -2.07
C ASP A 75 -13.14 12.67 -2.92
N VAL A 76 -13.86 11.56 -2.93
CA VAL A 76 -15.07 11.36 -3.76
C VAL A 76 -16.21 12.34 -3.47
N ALA A 77 -16.20 13.02 -2.32
CA ALA A 77 -17.23 13.98 -1.95
C ALA A 77 -16.90 15.41 -2.40
N THR A 78 -15.61 15.76 -2.44
CA THR A 78 -15.14 17.13 -2.68
C THR A 78 -14.39 17.29 -4.00
N GLY A 79 -13.88 16.22 -4.59
CA GLY A 79 -12.97 16.25 -5.74
C GLY A 79 -11.56 16.74 -5.39
N GLU A 80 -11.22 16.85 -4.11
CA GLU A 80 -9.91 17.32 -3.67
C GLU A 80 -8.89 16.16 -3.65
N LEU A 81 -7.74 16.38 -4.29
CA LEU A 81 -6.64 15.42 -4.27
C LEU A 81 -5.83 15.59 -2.99
N SER A 82 -5.83 14.55 -2.15
CA SER A 82 -5.05 14.49 -0.92
C SER A 82 -3.80 13.63 -1.08
N THR A 83 -2.69 14.10 -0.52
CA THR A 83 -1.41 13.39 -0.55
C THR A 83 -1.14 12.71 0.80
N TYR A 84 -0.92 11.40 0.77
CA TYR A 84 -0.69 10.57 1.95
C TYR A 84 0.70 9.93 1.91
N PRO A 85 1.53 10.13 2.94
CA PRO A 85 2.75 9.34 3.13
C PRO A 85 2.38 7.91 3.56
N CYS A 86 2.73 6.91 2.75
CA CYS A 86 2.40 5.52 3.02
C CYS A 86 3.00 4.99 4.33
N ALA A 87 4.13 5.54 4.79
CA ALA A 87 4.67 5.22 6.11
C ALA A 87 3.70 5.62 7.24
N THR A 88 2.96 6.71 7.08
CA THR A 88 1.94 7.14 8.05
C THR A 88 0.70 6.24 7.95
N VAL A 89 0.30 5.85 6.74
CA VAL A 89 -0.81 4.93 6.50
C VAL A 89 -0.55 3.56 7.15
N CYS A 90 0.65 3.01 6.98
CA CYS A 90 1.05 1.74 7.61
C CYS A 90 1.32 1.87 9.13
N GLY A 91 1.43 3.10 9.64
CA GLY A 91 1.91 3.44 10.98
C GLY A 91 0.94 3.20 12.14
N SER A 92 -0.27 2.70 11.90
CA SER A 92 -1.21 2.31 12.97
C SER A 92 -0.87 0.96 13.64
N ALA A 93 -0.04 0.11 13.01
CA ALA A 93 0.15 -1.29 13.44
C ALA A 93 1.60 -1.85 13.41
N ASN A 94 2.64 -1.01 13.45
CA ASN A 94 4.06 -1.40 13.24
C ASN A 94 4.35 -2.04 11.87
N LEU A 95 3.50 -1.78 10.87
CA LEU A 95 3.72 -2.28 9.53
C LEU A 95 4.66 -1.36 8.76
N LEU A 96 5.48 -1.95 7.90
CA LEU A 96 6.35 -1.25 6.98
C LEU A 96 5.63 -1.06 5.64
N ASN A 97 5.70 0.13 5.04
CA ASN A 97 5.27 0.29 3.65
C ASN A 97 6.19 -0.52 2.72
N PHE A 98 5.64 -1.53 2.04
CA PHE A 98 6.31 -2.24 0.97
C PHE A 98 6.34 -1.38 -0.29
N THR A 99 5.18 -0.99 -0.83
CA THR A 99 5.08 -0.04 -1.95
C THR A 99 3.68 0.54 -2.05
N CYS A 100 3.57 1.72 -2.65
CA CYS A 100 2.33 2.19 -3.25
C CYS A 100 2.14 1.47 -4.60
N THR A 101 0.96 0.88 -4.85
CA THR A 101 0.65 0.11 -6.07
C THR A 101 -0.85 0.14 -6.38
N PRO A 102 -1.28 -0.01 -7.65
CA PRO A 102 -2.68 -0.18 -7.98
C PRO A 102 -3.22 -1.53 -7.50
N THR A 103 -4.47 -1.52 -7.05
CA THR A 103 -5.28 -2.69 -6.69
C THR A 103 -5.84 -3.37 -7.94
N ALA A 104 -6.50 -4.51 -7.76
CA ALA A 104 -7.18 -5.21 -8.85
C ALA A 104 -8.29 -4.38 -9.54
N THR A 105 -8.81 -3.35 -8.87
CA THR A 105 -9.81 -2.40 -9.38
C THR A 105 -9.19 -1.10 -9.89
N PHE A 106 -7.86 -1.03 -10.02
CA PHE A 106 -7.07 0.15 -10.42
C PHE A 106 -7.04 1.32 -9.43
N GLN A 107 -7.66 1.19 -8.26
CA GLN A 107 -7.46 2.16 -7.16
C GLN A 107 -6.05 2.02 -6.61
N HIS A 108 -5.39 3.13 -6.26
CA HIS A 108 -4.03 3.07 -5.73
C HIS A 108 -4.04 2.99 -4.20
N GLY A 109 -3.15 2.17 -3.64
CA GLY A 109 -3.09 1.97 -2.20
C GLY A 109 -1.66 1.75 -1.69
N CYS A 110 -1.47 2.01 -0.41
CA CYS A 110 -0.22 1.68 0.28
C CYS A 110 -0.24 0.22 0.71
N TRP A 111 0.60 -0.61 0.08
CA TRP A 111 0.78 -2.00 0.48
C TRP A 111 1.73 -2.03 1.68
N CYS A 112 1.16 -2.17 2.87
CA CYS A 112 1.92 -2.37 4.10
C CYS A 112 2.42 -3.82 4.18
N VAL A 113 3.43 -4.18 4.98
CA VAL A 113 3.86 -5.57 5.26
C VAL A 113 4.50 -5.65 6.64
N ASN A 114 4.63 -6.86 7.19
CA ASN A 114 5.36 -7.09 8.44
C ASN A 114 6.70 -7.81 8.14
N PRO A 115 7.82 -7.08 8.07
CA PRO A 115 9.14 -7.71 7.90
C PRO A 115 9.53 -8.50 9.15
N GLY A 116 10.34 -9.54 8.97
CA GLY A 116 11.02 -10.23 10.05
C GLY A 116 12.23 -9.45 10.58
N ASP A 117 12.77 -9.92 11.70
CA ASP A 117 13.99 -9.37 12.31
C ASP A 117 15.28 -9.94 11.71
N ILE A 118 15.19 -11.05 10.96
CA ILE A 118 16.33 -11.79 10.42
C ILE A 118 16.10 -12.01 8.93
N LYS A 119 17.11 -11.69 8.14
CA LYS A 119 17.09 -11.92 6.70
C LYS A 119 17.47 -13.34 6.32
N ILE A 120 16.46 -14.16 6.09
CA ILE A 120 16.60 -15.51 5.53
C ILE A 120 16.52 -15.44 4.01
N ASP A 121 15.48 -14.79 3.48
CA ASP A 121 15.26 -14.65 2.05
C ASP A 121 15.91 -13.36 1.52
N THR A 122 16.66 -13.47 0.42
CA THR A 122 17.10 -12.32 -0.37
C THR A 122 15.93 -11.68 -1.12
N CYS A 123 16.14 -10.48 -1.65
CA CYS A 123 15.14 -9.78 -2.46
C CYS A 123 14.60 -10.65 -3.62
N LEU A 124 15.48 -11.42 -4.29
CA LEU A 124 15.08 -12.36 -5.33
C LEU A 124 14.19 -13.50 -4.82
N GLN A 125 14.54 -14.07 -3.66
CA GLN A 125 13.76 -15.16 -3.04
C GLN A 125 12.42 -14.66 -2.50
N LEU A 126 12.38 -13.42 -1.98
CA LEU A 126 11.15 -12.76 -1.59
C LEU A 126 10.22 -12.56 -2.80
N ASP A 127 10.72 -12.04 -3.92
CA ASP A 127 9.92 -11.85 -5.15
C ASP A 127 9.30 -13.17 -5.62
N GLN A 128 10.11 -14.23 -5.66
CA GLN A 128 9.64 -15.57 -6.02
C GLN A 128 8.55 -16.08 -5.07
N CYS A 129 8.76 -15.92 -3.76
CA CYS A 129 7.79 -16.34 -2.75
C CYS A 129 6.46 -15.61 -2.92
N VAL A 130 6.48 -14.28 -3.08
CA VAL A 130 5.27 -13.47 -3.28
C VAL A 130 4.53 -13.87 -4.57
N VAL A 131 5.26 -14.08 -5.67
CA VAL A 131 4.68 -14.52 -6.95
C VAL A 131 4.05 -15.91 -6.84
N GLU A 132 4.68 -16.85 -6.12
CA GLU A 132 4.15 -18.20 -5.91
C GLU A 132 2.85 -18.22 -5.09
N CYS A 133 2.66 -17.23 -4.21
CA CYS A 133 1.44 -17.10 -3.43
C CYS A 133 0.24 -16.66 -4.29
N GLY A 134 0.47 -15.96 -5.39
CA GLY A 134 -0.55 -15.50 -6.36
C GLY A 134 -1.49 -14.40 -5.85
N ASP A 135 -1.76 -14.37 -4.55
CA ASP A 135 -2.53 -13.35 -3.85
C ASP A 135 -1.63 -12.61 -2.85
N PRO A 136 -1.40 -11.29 -3.04
CA PRO A 136 -0.54 -10.46 -2.18
C PRO A 136 -1.08 -10.31 -0.74
N ASP A 137 -2.37 -10.55 -0.53
CA ASP A 137 -3.05 -10.40 0.78
C ASP A 137 -3.17 -11.70 1.54
N SER A 138 -2.78 -12.80 0.89
CA SER A 138 -2.82 -14.11 1.48
C SER A 138 -1.86 -14.22 2.66
N THR A 139 -2.20 -15.10 3.60
CA THR A 139 -1.27 -15.51 4.66
C THR A 139 0.04 -16.07 4.08
N CYS A 140 0.03 -16.61 2.86
CA CYS A 140 1.23 -17.03 2.15
C CYS A 140 2.17 -15.85 1.89
N ALA A 141 1.67 -14.78 1.28
CA ALA A 141 2.47 -13.59 0.99
C ALA A 141 2.98 -12.93 2.28
N GLY A 142 2.13 -12.83 3.32
CA GLY A 142 2.55 -12.34 4.64
C GLY A 142 3.72 -13.14 5.25
N ASN A 143 3.73 -14.47 5.08
CA ASN A 143 4.84 -15.31 5.53
C ASN A 143 6.13 -15.04 4.76
N CYS A 144 6.06 -14.70 3.47
CA CYS A 144 7.24 -14.33 2.67
C CYS A 144 7.94 -13.10 3.27
N PHE A 145 7.19 -12.04 3.59
CA PHE A 145 7.76 -10.83 4.19
C PHE A 145 8.33 -11.07 5.59
N SER A 146 7.75 -11.98 6.37
CA SER A 146 8.27 -12.33 7.70
C SER A 146 9.62 -13.06 7.70
N ARG A 147 10.06 -13.58 6.53
CA ARG A 147 11.33 -14.30 6.35
C ARG A 147 12.49 -13.39 5.94
N THR A 148 12.26 -12.09 5.89
CA THR A 148 13.29 -11.14 5.47
C THR A 148 13.17 -9.82 6.23
N ASP A 149 14.18 -8.97 6.11
CA ASP A 149 14.26 -7.72 6.87
C ASP A 149 13.64 -6.52 6.14
N ALA A 150 13.47 -5.42 6.87
CA ALA A 150 12.92 -4.19 6.34
C ALA A 150 13.70 -3.67 5.12
N GLN A 151 15.04 -3.80 5.11
CA GLN A 151 15.84 -3.34 3.98
C GLN A 151 15.49 -4.11 2.70
N THR A 152 15.41 -5.44 2.78
CA THR A 152 15.11 -6.32 1.64
C THR A 152 13.70 -6.06 1.11
N VAL A 153 12.73 -5.91 2.01
CA VAL A 153 11.37 -5.51 1.65
C VAL A 153 11.37 -4.20 0.88
N ARG A 154 12.15 -3.21 1.32
CA ARG A 154 12.24 -1.90 0.65
C ARG A 154 12.89 -1.99 -0.73
N LEU A 155 13.92 -2.83 -0.91
CA LEU A 155 14.53 -3.07 -2.21
C LEU A 155 13.53 -3.66 -3.20
N LEU A 156 12.78 -4.68 -2.77
CA LEU A 156 11.77 -5.29 -3.63
C LEU A 156 10.62 -4.31 -3.93
N GLY A 157 10.19 -3.53 -2.94
CA GLY A 157 9.15 -2.53 -3.14
C GLY A 157 9.55 -1.45 -4.16
N ALA A 158 10.83 -1.07 -4.21
CA ALA A 158 11.33 -0.14 -5.22
C ALA A 158 11.25 -0.71 -6.64
N LEU A 159 11.49 -2.02 -6.79
CA LEU A 159 11.34 -2.74 -8.05
C LEU A 159 9.87 -2.80 -8.50
N TYR A 160 8.94 -3.07 -7.57
CA TYR A 160 7.51 -3.09 -7.85
C TYR A 160 6.99 -1.70 -8.22
N SER A 161 7.33 -0.67 -7.45
CA SER A 161 6.99 0.73 -7.78
C SER A 161 7.55 1.17 -9.14
N CYS A 162 8.74 0.69 -9.52
CA CYS A 162 9.26 0.95 -10.87
C CYS A 162 8.42 0.25 -11.94
N ALA A 163 8.12 -1.03 -11.75
CA ALA A 163 7.35 -1.82 -12.69
C ALA A 163 5.94 -1.25 -12.90
N ASP A 164 5.27 -0.84 -11.82
CA ASP A 164 3.95 -0.24 -11.87
C ASP A 164 3.97 1.05 -12.71
N ARG A 165 4.88 1.98 -12.41
CA ARG A 165 5.02 3.23 -13.20
C ARG A 165 5.39 2.99 -14.66
N ALA A 166 6.20 1.97 -14.93
CA ALA A 166 6.58 1.60 -16.28
C ALA A 166 5.43 0.99 -17.11
N CYS A 167 4.46 0.39 -16.42
CA CYS A 167 3.36 -0.35 -17.02
C CYS A 167 2.02 0.32 -16.87
N ASP A 168 1.94 1.46 -16.18
CA ASP A 168 0.70 2.19 -15.89
C ASP A 168 -0.19 2.38 -17.13
N GLU A 169 0.36 2.93 -18.22
CA GLU A 169 -0.37 3.10 -19.49
C GLU A 169 -0.84 1.77 -20.09
N VAL A 170 -0.02 0.72 -20.03
CA VAL A 170 -0.38 -0.62 -20.54
C VAL A 170 -1.48 -1.23 -19.69
N CYS A 171 -1.40 -1.08 -18.38
CA CYS A 171 -2.38 -1.61 -17.45
C CYS A 171 -3.73 -0.90 -17.62
N ALA A 172 -3.73 0.43 -17.78
CA ALA A 172 -4.95 1.20 -18.04
C ALA A 172 -5.58 0.88 -19.41
N SER A 173 -4.78 0.77 -20.48
CA SER A 173 -5.29 0.61 -21.85
C SER A 173 -5.52 -0.83 -22.30
N SER A 174 -4.79 -1.79 -21.74
CA SER A 174 -4.88 -3.22 -22.05
C SER A 174 -4.68 -4.08 -20.79
N PRO A 175 -5.71 -4.20 -19.93
CA PRO A 175 -5.62 -4.96 -18.68
C PRO A 175 -5.16 -6.42 -18.85
N GLY A 176 -5.45 -7.04 -20.00
CA GLY A 176 -5.00 -8.38 -20.34
C GLY A 176 -3.49 -8.51 -20.55
N ASP A 177 -2.80 -7.42 -20.91
CA ASP A 177 -1.35 -7.37 -21.11
C ASP A 177 -0.59 -6.84 -19.89
N CYS A 178 -1.29 -6.26 -18.91
CA CYS A 178 -0.71 -5.67 -17.69
C CYS A 178 0.24 -6.63 -16.97
N GLY A 179 -0.20 -7.86 -16.70
CA GLY A 179 0.62 -8.85 -16.00
C GLY A 179 1.92 -9.21 -16.74
N ASN A 180 1.89 -9.24 -18.07
CA ASN A 180 3.10 -9.47 -18.88
C ASN A 180 4.05 -8.27 -18.82
N CYS A 181 3.51 -7.06 -18.86
CA CYS A 181 4.30 -5.84 -18.71
C CYS A 181 4.98 -5.80 -17.33
N LEU A 182 4.22 -5.98 -16.26
CA LEU A 182 4.75 -5.96 -14.88
C LEU A 182 5.84 -7.02 -14.70
N THR A 183 5.64 -8.22 -15.25
CA THR A 183 6.65 -9.28 -15.23
C THR A 183 7.92 -8.88 -15.98
N ALA A 184 7.80 -8.30 -17.18
CA ALA A 184 8.94 -7.85 -17.98
C ALA A 184 9.69 -6.68 -17.31
N ALA A 185 8.96 -5.73 -16.73
CA ALA A 185 9.55 -4.58 -16.03
C ALA A 185 10.28 -5.03 -14.75
N LYS A 186 9.69 -5.92 -13.94
CA LYS A 186 10.35 -6.52 -12.78
C LYS A 186 11.57 -7.37 -13.14
N ALA A 187 11.64 -7.90 -14.37
CA ALA A 187 12.83 -8.57 -14.90
C ALA A 187 13.90 -7.59 -15.43
N GLY A 188 13.65 -6.28 -15.37
CA GLY A 188 14.55 -5.25 -15.92
C GLY A 188 14.54 -5.17 -17.45
N LEU A 189 13.57 -5.80 -18.12
CA LEU A 189 13.46 -5.86 -19.57
C LEU A 189 12.59 -4.75 -20.18
N TRP A 190 11.96 -3.94 -19.32
CA TRP A 190 11.06 -2.85 -19.69
C TRP A 190 11.14 -1.70 -18.67
N GLY A 191 10.81 -0.48 -19.10
CA GLY A 191 10.53 0.63 -18.17
C GLY A 191 11.71 1.20 -17.38
N ASP A 192 12.95 0.99 -17.83
CA ASP A 192 14.18 1.42 -17.15
C ASP A 192 14.34 0.87 -15.70
N CYS A 193 13.64 -0.21 -15.35
CA CYS A 193 13.72 -0.86 -14.04
C CYS A 193 14.97 -1.74 -13.84
N GLY A 194 15.90 -1.74 -14.81
CA GLY A 194 17.13 -2.53 -14.77
C GLY A 194 17.99 -2.27 -13.53
N VAL A 195 18.13 -1.01 -13.11
CA VAL A 195 18.92 -0.68 -11.90
C VAL A 195 18.26 -1.22 -10.63
N ALA A 196 16.95 -1.06 -10.48
CA ALA A 196 16.22 -1.60 -9.33
C ALA A 196 16.32 -3.13 -9.30
N ARG A 197 16.27 -3.77 -10.48
CA ARG A 197 16.45 -5.20 -10.61
C ARG A 197 17.85 -5.65 -10.20
N GLU A 198 18.90 -5.00 -10.69
CA GLU A 198 20.29 -5.30 -10.34
C GLU A 198 20.55 -5.15 -8.83
N VAL A 199 19.99 -4.12 -8.19
CA VAL A 199 20.10 -3.93 -6.74
C VAL A 199 19.39 -5.05 -5.97
N CYS A 200 18.21 -5.47 -6.42
CA CYS A 200 17.50 -6.61 -5.84
C CYS A 200 18.28 -7.93 -6.02
N ASP A 201 18.86 -8.16 -7.19
CA ASP A 201 19.65 -9.38 -7.46
C ASP A 201 20.98 -9.42 -6.67
N ALA A 202 21.53 -8.25 -6.31
CA ALA A 202 22.75 -8.13 -5.51
C ALA A 202 22.52 -8.34 -4.00
N ASP A 203 21.26 -8.45 -3.58
CA ASP A 203 20.86 -8.60 -2.20
C ASP A 203 21.25 -9.98 -1.62
N GLN A 204 21.89 -10.00 -0.45
CA GLN A 204 22.44 -11.23 0.16
C GLN A 204 21.83 -11.50 1.53
N SER A 205 21.64 -12.78 1.86
CA SER A 205 21.11 -13.23 3.15
C SER A 205 22.09 -12.95 4.29
N ASP A 206 21.57 -12.80 5.51
CA ASP A 206 22.40 -12.63 6.71
C ASP A 206 22.96 -13.96 7.24
N GLU A 207 22.46 -15.09 6.74
CA GLU A 207 23.00 -16.40 7.12
C GLU A 207 24.46 -16.54 6.66
N PRO A 208 25.39 -16.88 7.56
CA PRO A 208 26.75 -17.17 7.16
C PRO A 208 26.74 -18.37 6.21
N SER A 209 27.40 -18.21 5.05
CA SER A 209 27.62 -19.32 4.13
C SER A 209 28.43 -20.40 4.85
N TRP A 210 27.78 -21.52 5.18
CA TRP A 210 28.45 -22.66 5.80
C TRP A 210 29.44 -23.28 4.79
N PRO A 211 30.71 -23.50 5.17
CA PRO A 211 31.75 -24.06 4.30
C PRO A 211 31.59 -25.56 4.04
#